data_AF-W1YA49-F1
#
_entry.id   AF-W1YA49-F1
#
_cell.length_a   1.000
_cell.length_b   1.000
_cell.length_c   1.000
_cell.angle_alpha   90.00
_cell.angle_beta   90.00
_cell.angle_gamma   90.00
#
_symmetry.space_group_name_H-M   'P 1'
#
loop_
_entity.id
_entity.type
_entity.pdbx_description
1 polymer ?
#
loop_
_entity_poly.entity_id
_entity_poly.type
_entity_poly.pdbx_seq_one_letter_code
_entity_poly.pdbx_strand_id
1 'polypeptide(L)' 'AKRAKQYGVQAMIEGPGHVPLHQIQMNMEIQESLCDGAPFYVLGPLVTDIAPGYDHITAAIGGAAIGITVKYY' A
#
# COMPACT_ATOMS: atom_id res chain seq x y z
N ALA A 1 -7.93 -12.16 4.25
CA ALA A 1 -7.42 -13.06 3.19
C ALA A 1 -7.53 -14.55 3.54
N LYS A 2 -6.94 -15.02 4.66
CA LYS A 2 -6.92 -16.45 5.08
C LYS A 2 -8.25 -17.20 4.89
N ARG A 3 -9.32 -16.68 5.49
CA ARG A 3 -10.66 -17.27 5.38
C ARG A 3 -11.15 -17.34 3.94
N ALA A 4 -11.07 -16.24 3.18
CA ALA A 4 -11.48 -16.21 1.77
C ALA A 4 -10.73 -17.27 0.94
N LYS A 5 -9.41 -17.40 1.15
CA LYS A 5 -8.57 -18.42 0.52
C LYS A 5 -9.02 -19.85 0.84
N GLN A 6 -9.44 -20.14 2.08
CA GLN A 6 -9.98 -21.45 2.48
C GLN A 6 -11.27 -21.81 1.73
N TYR A 7 -12.06 -20.82 1.32
CA TYR A 7 -13.29 -21.01 0.55
C TYR A 7 -13.10 -20.80 -0.96
N GLY A 8 -11.85 -20.68 -1.44
CA GLY A 8 -11.56 -20.46 -2.88
C GLY A 8 -11.99 -19.08 -3.40
N VAL A 9 -12.25 -18.12 -2.52
CA VAL A 9 -12.63 -16.75 -2.90
C VAL A 9 -11.38 -15.89 -2.99
N GLN A 10 -11.17 -15.23 -4.13
CA GLN A 10 -10.06 -14.30 -4.32
C GLN A 10 -10.25 -13.05 -3.46
N ALA A 11 -9.17 -12.57 -2.85
CA ALA A 11 -9.19 -11.37 -2.02
C ALA A 11 -7.90 -10.59 -2.17
N MET A 12 -8.02 -9.27 -2.16
CA MET A 12 -6.93 -8.32 -1.99
C MET A 12 -7.11 -7.57 -0.65
N ILE A 13 -6.07 -6.90 -0.20
CA ILE A 13 -6.08 -6.06 1.00
C ILE A 13 -6.02 -4.61 0.57
N GLU A 14 -6.87 -3.77 1.15
CA GLU A 14 -6.79 -2.32 0.97
C GLU A 14 -5.79 -1.71 1.94
N GLY A 15 -5.01 -0.75 1.45
CA GLY A 15 -3.96 -0.08 2.19
C GLY A 15 -4.23 1.39 2.47
N PRO A 16 -3.20 2.09 2.96
CA PRO A 16 -3.35 3.44 3.49
C PRO A 16 -3.57 4.49 2.39
N GLY A 17 -3.99 5.69 2.85
CA GLY A 17 -4.22 6.87 2.02
C GLY A 17 -3.20 7.99 2.21
N HIS A 18 -2.78 8.29 3.45
CA HIS A 18 -1.81 9.35 3.78
C HIS A 18 -0.66 8.74 4.58
N VAL A 19 0.54 8.74 4.02
CA VAL A 19 1.72 8.09 4.62
C VAL A 19 2.97 8.89 4.25
N PRO A 20 3.74 9.43 5.21
CA PRO A 20 4.99 10.11 4.90
C PRO A 20 6.00 9.11 4.31
N LEU A 21 6.81 9.57 3.37
CA LEU A 21 7.65 8.72 2.51
C LEU A 21 8.51 7.68 3.27
N HIS A 22 9.08 8.05 4.42
CA HIS A 22 9.94 7.18 5.24
C HIS A 22 9.20 5.99 5.89
N GLN A 23 7.86 5.97 5.89
CA GLN A 23 7.04 4.91 6.48
C GLN A 23 6.44 3.97 5.43
N ILE A 24 6.68 4.21 4.14
CA ILE A 24 6.12 3.38 3.06
C ILE A 24 6.61 1.93 3.16
N GLN A 25 7.91 1.73 3.36
CA GLN A 25 8.50 0.40 3.44
C GLN A 25 7.89 -0.42 4.59
N MET A 26 7.78 0.19 5.77
CA MET A 26 7.15 -0.45 6.94
C MET A 26 5.71 -0.88 6.67
N ASN A 27 4.93 -0.08 5.93
CA ASN A 27 3.56 -0.45 5.59
C ASN A 27 3.50 -1.70 4.69
N MET A 28 4.44 -1.83 3.74
CA MET A 28 4.52 -3.02 2.89
C MET A 28 4.93 -4.26 3.70
N GLU A 29 5.94 -4.15 4.57
CA GLU A 29 6.41 -5.26 5.42
C GLU A 29 5.32 -5.76 6.38
N ILE A 30 4.54 -4.84 6.98
CA ILE A 30 3.38 -5.19 7.81
C ILE A 30 2.32 -5.90 6.98
N GLN A 31 2.04 -5.42 5.77
CA GLN A 31 1.05 -6.03 4.90
C GLN A 31 1.44 -7.46 4.54
N GLU A 32 2.67 -7.70 4.09
CA GLU A 32 3.14 -9.03 3.70
C GLU A 32 3.08 -10.01 4.87
N SER A 33 3.56 -9.59 6.06
CA SER A 33 3.62 -10.43 7.25
C SER A 33 2.23 -10.80 7.80
N LEU A 34 1.25 -9.89 7.74
CA LEU A 34 -0.08 -10.11 8.30
C LEU A 34 -1.07 -10.74 7.30
N CYS A 35 -0.86 -10.53 6.00
CA CYS A 35 -1.84 -10.86 4.97
C CYS A 35 -1.48 -12.08 4.13
N ASP A 36 -0.43 -12.82 4.50
CA ASP A 36 0.10 -13.99 3.79
C ASP A 36 0.36 -13.72 2.30
N GLY A 37 0.95 -12.57 1.98
CA GLY A 37 1.26 -12.18 0.60
C GLY A 37 0.02 -12.00 -0.30
N ALA A 38 -1.16 -11.73 0.27
CA ALA A 38 -2.31 -11.29 -0.52
C ALA A 38 -1.98 -9.99 -1.28
N PRO A 39 -2.55 -9.75 -2.48
CA PRO A 39 -2.30 -8.51 -3.21
C PRO A 39 -2.66 -7.27 -2.39
N PHE A 40 -1.83 -6.23 -2.49
CA PHE A 40 -2.03 -4.97 -1.78
C PHE A 40 -2.51 -3.88 -2.74
N TYR A 41 -3.67 -3.29 -2.45
CA TYR A 41 -4.27 -2.20 -3.22
C TYR A 41 -4.32 -0.93 -2.36
N VAL A 42 -3.63 0.12 -2.77
CA VAL A 42 -3.41 1.33 -1.95
C VAL A 42 -4.01 2.57 -2.60
N LEU A 43 -4.36 3.57 -1.79
CA LEU A 43 -4.91 4.84 -2.26
C LEU A 43 -3.82 5.93 -2.25
N GLY A 44 -3.02 6.03 -3.31
CA GLY A 44 -1.82 6.87 -3.31
C GLY A 44 -0.64 6.03 -2.82
N PRO A 45 -0.06 6.26 -1.62
CA PRO A 45 -0.47 7.21 -0.59
C PRO A 45 0.08 8.63 -0.79
N LEU A 46 -0.65 9.61 -0.25
CA LEU A 46 -0.22 11.01 -0.14
C LEU A 46 0.98 11.09 0.79
N VAL A 47 2.12 11.57 0.27
CA VAL A 47 3.36 11.73 1.07
C VAL A 47 3.41 13.03 1.86
N THR A 48 2.48 13.95 1.59
CA THR A 48 2.31 15.21 2.32
C THR A 48 0.91 15.76 2.12
N ASP A 49 0.40 16.46 3.14
CA ASP A 49 -0.97 16.99 3.19
C ASP A 49 -1.06 18.48 2.85
N ILE A 50 0.08 19.13 2.58
CA ILE A 50 0.17 20.59 2.45
C ILE A 50 -0.12 21.13 1.04
N ALA A 51 -0.49 20.25 0.10
CA ALA A 51 -0.66 20.59 -1.32
C ALA A 51 -2.08 20.27 -1.86
N PRO A 52 -3.16 20.76 -1.21
CA PRO A 52 -4.52 20.49 -1.66
C PRO A 52 -4.74 20.99 -3.10
N GLY A 53 -5.43 20.18 -3.92
CA GLY A 53 -5.58 20.41 -5.36
C GLY A 53 -4.44 19.83 -6.21
N TYR A 54 -3.32 19.47 -5.58
CA TYR A 54 -2.18 18.80 -6.21
C TYR A 54 -1.95 17.39 -5.65
N ASP A 55 -2.96 16.81 -5.00
CA ASP A 55 -2.93 15.48 -4.38
C ASP A 55 -2.58 14.36 -5.34
N HIS A 56 -2.90 14.52 -6.63
CA HIS A 56 -2.47 13.57 -7.67
C HIS A 56 -0.94 13.46 -7.78
N ILE A 57 -0.20 14.54 -7.49
CA ILE A 57 1.27 14.55 -7.49
C ILE A 57 1.80 13.89 -6.22
N THR A 58 1.31 14.33 -5.05
CA THR A 58 1.78 13.81 -3.76
C THR A 58 1.41 12.33 -3.59
N ALA A 59 0.25 11.90 -4.10
CA ALA A 59 -0.17 10.50 -4.13
C ALA A 59 0.62 9.67 -5.15
N ALA A 60 0.97 10.23 -6.32
CA ALA A 60 1.75 9.51 -7.33
C ALA A 60 3.15 9.15 -6.83
N ILE A 61 3.80 10.02 -6.04
CA ILE A 61 5.10 9.74 -5.43
C ILE A 61 5.00 8.53 -4.48
N GLY A 62 4.02 8.54 -3.57
CA GLY A 62 3.85 7.44 -2.63
C GLY A 62 3.42 6.15 -3.34
N GLY A 63 2.54 6.23 -4.34
CA GLY A 63 2.07 5.07 -5.10
C GLY A 63 3.16 4.41 -5.92
N ALA A 64 4.04 5.20 -6.55
CA ALA A 64 5.22 4.65 -7.21
C ALA A 64 6.17 3.99 -6.20
N ALA A 65 6.44 4.66 -5.07
CA ALA A 65 7.36 4.14 -4.05
C ALA A 65 6.89 2.81 -3.44
N ILE A 66 5.62 2.72 -3.04
CA ILE A 66 5.07 1.49 -2.47
C ILE A 66 4.96 0.37 -3.50
N GLY A 67 4.65 0.69 -4.76
CA GLY A 67 4.61 -0.27 -5.86
C GLY A 67 5.98 -0.92 -6.15
N ILE A 68 7.08 -0.18 -5.98
CA ILE A 68 8.45 -0.68 -6.20
C ILE A 68 8.98 -1.43 -4.96
N THR A 69 8.43 -1.17 -3.78
CA THR A 69 8.85 -1.85 -2.53
C THR A 69 8.62 -3.38 -2.64
N VAL A 70 7.72 -3.82 -3.51
CA VAL A 70 7.44 -5.23 -3.77
C VAL A 70 8.62 -5.90 -4.49
N LYS A 71 9.31 -6.83 -3.80
CA LYS A 71 10.38 -7.75 -4.30
C LYS A 71 11.80 -7.20 -4.49
N TYR A 72 12.47 -6.69 -3.44
CA TYR A 72 13.93 -6.50 -3.50
C TYR A 72 14.75 -7.05 -2.32
N TYR A 73 14.17 -7.84 -1.41
CA TYR A 73 14.92 -8.63 -0.41
C TYR A 73 14.34 -10.03 -0.24
#